data_AF-A0A1E3KYI2-F1
#
_entry.id   AF-A0A1E3KYI2-F1
#
_cell.length_a   1.000
_cell.length_b   1.000
_cell.length_c   1.000
_cell.angle_alpha   90.00
_cell.angle_beta   90.00
_cell.angle_gamma   90.00
#
_symmetry.space_group_name_H-M   'P 1'
#
loop_
_entity.id
_entity.type
_entity.pdbx_description
1 polymer ?
#
loop_
_entity_poly.entity_id
_entity_poly.type
_entity_poly.pdbx_seq_one_letter_code
_entity_poly.pdbx_strand_id
1 'polypeptide(L)'
;MVTVNRIQAMISERNDDYLDLLNYAIQLDDGQWQEEILESMRKLNASEETQQEWATTEDLWRQFDKINSRLTEIYYSIRASKDDADKQRLLEQMWELKMQRIDVSRQIKSETSNIEC
;
A
#
# COMPACT_ATOMS: atom_id res chain seq x y z
N MET A 1 -5.73 -6.24 -8.33
CA MET A 1 -5.68 -5.00 -9.13
C MET A 1 -7.05 -4.37 -9.42
N VAL A 2 -8.17 -5.10 -9.45
CA VAL A 2 -9.49 -4.50 -9.79
C VAL A 2 -10.13 -3.71 -8.63
N THR A 3 -9.81 -4.02 -7.38
CA THR A 3 -10.45 -3.44 -6.18
C THR A 3 -9.95 -2.05 -5.80
N VAL A 4 -8.66 -1.75 -5.98
CA VAL A 4 -8.06 -0.46 -5.60
C VAL A 4 -8.59 0.68 -6.49
N ASN A 5 -8.71 0.44 -7.80
CA ASN A 5 -9.30 1.41 -8.74
C ASN A 5 -10.76 1.75 -8.41
N ARG A 6 -11.51 0.79 -7.86
CA ARG A 6 -12.91 1.00 -7.48
C ARG A 6 -13.04 1.85 -6.21
N ILE A 7 -12.16 1.64 -5.24
CA ILE A 7 -12.12 2.44 -4.01
C ILE A 7 -11.74 3.88 -4.32
N GLN A 8 -10.71 4.09 -5.16
CA GLN A 8 -10.32 5.45 -5.60
C GLN A 8 -11.43 6.18 -6.36
N ALA A 9 -12.16 5.50 -7.24
CA ALA A 9 -13.29 6.10 -7.94
C ALA A 9 -14.42 6.51 -6.97
N MET A 10 -14.75 5.65 -6.01
CA MET A 10 -15.76 5.95 -4.99
C MET A 10 -15.35 7.11 -4.07
N ILE A 11 -14.05 7.25 -3.77
CA ILE A 11 -13.52 8.38 -2.98
C ILE A 11 -13.61 9.69 -3.78
N SER A 12 -13.27 9.66 -5.07
CA SER A 12 -13.37 10.84 -5.95
C SER A 12 -14.81 11.34 -6.07
N GLU A 13 -15.77 10.45 -6.37
CA GLU A 13 -17.19 10.81 -6.47
C GLU A 13 -17.71 11.41 -5.17
N ARG A 14 -17.31 10.85 -4.02
CA ARG A 14 -17.76 11.32 -2.72
C ARG A 14 -17.14 12.67 -2.31
N ASN A 15 -15.89 12.94 -2.70
CA ASN A 15 -15.28 14.25 -2.50
C ASN A 15 -15.95 15.33 -3.35
N ASP A 16 -16.35 14.98 -4.58
CA ASP A 16 -17.13 15.88 -5.44
C ASP A 16 -18.50 16.20 -4.80
N ASP A 17 -19.20 15.22 -4.23
CA ASP A 17 -20.48 15.44 -3.52
C ASP A 17 -20.35 16.40 -2.32
N TYR A 18 -19.30 16.27 -1.51
CA TYR A 18 -19.06 17.18 -0.38
C TYR A 18 -18.66 18.59 -0.85
N LEU A 19 -17.98 18.70 -1.99
CA LEU A 19 -17.61 19.97 -2.59
C LEU A 19 -18.85 20.72 -3.12
N ASP A 20 -19.77 20.00 -3.75
CA ASP A 20 -21.06 20.54 -4.21
C ASP A 20 -21.92 21.02 -3.03
N LEU A 21 -21.99 20.25 -1.95
CA LEU A 21 -22.70 20.65 -0.72
C LEU A 21 -22.08 21.90 -0.08
N LEU A 22 -20.75 21.98 -0.04
CA LEU A 22 -20.05 23.15 0.50
C LEU A 22 -20.33 24.40 -0.34
N ASN A 23 -20.28 24.27 -1.67
CA ASN A 23 -20.59 25.37 -2.58
C ASN A 23 -22.04 25.86 -2.41
N TYR A 24 -22.98 24.96 -2.17
CA TYR A 24 -24.36 25.31 -1.91
C TYR A 24 -24.55 25.98 -0.53
N ALA A 25 -23.85 25.52 0.51
CA ALA A 25 -23.85 26.16 1.83
C ALA A 25 -23.27 27.60 1.78
N ILE A 26 -22.24 27.82 0.94
CA ILE A 26 -21.68 29.15 0.67
C ILE A 26 -22.70 30.06 -0.02
N GLN A 27 -23.47 29.54 -0.99
CA GLN A 27 -24.50 30.31 -1.67
C GLN A 27 -25.64 30.76 -0.73
N LEU A 28 -25.90 30.00 0.32
CA LEU A 28 -26.90 30.31 1.34
C LEU A 28 -26.36 31.20 2.49
N ASP A 29 -25.06 31.51 2.49
CA ASP A 29 -24.35 32.20 3.59
C ASP A 29 -24.51 31.48 4.95
N ASP A 30 -24.67 30.15 4.91
CA ASP A 30 -24.83 29.32 6.11
C ASP A 30 -23.46 28.88 6.63
N GLY A 31 -22.86 29.73 7.47
CA GLY A 31 -21.54 29.46 8.06
C GLY A 31 -21.51 28.24 8.97
N GLN A 32 -22.61 27.91 9.66
CA GLN A 32 -22.68 26.73 10.52
C GLN A 32 -22.64 25.46 9.66
N TRP A 33 -23.40 25.44 8.58
CA TRP A 33 -23.43 24.28 7.69
C TRP A 33 -22.09 24.06 6.97
N GLN A 34 -21.41 25.14 6.59
CA GLN A 34 -20.04 25.07 6.04
C GLN A 34 -19.07 24.41 7.02
N GLU A 35 -19.10 24.78 8.31
CA GLU A 35 -18.25 24.17 9.33
C GLU A 35 -18.54 22.68 9.55
N GLU A 36 -19.82 22.29 9.57
CA GLU A 36 -20.25 20.89 9.71
C GLU A 36 -19.79 20.02 8.53
N ILE A 37 -19.86 20.55 7.30
CA ILE A 37 -19.36 19.89 6.09
C ILE A 37 -17.84 19.70 6.17
N LEU A 38 -17.10 20.75 6.53
CA LEU A 38 -15.64 20.70 6.66
C LEU A 38 -15.19 19.72 7.75
N GLU A 39 -15.90 19.66 8.89
CA GLU A 39 -15.60 18.69 9.95
C GLU A 39 -15.85 17.24 9.50
N SER A 40 -16.93 17.02 8.75
CA SER A 40 -17.27 15.72 8.18
C SER A 40 -16.22 15.25 7.18
N MET A 41 -15.76 16.13 6.28
CA MET A 41 -14.67 15.83 5.33
C MET A 41 -13.37 15.49 6.07
N ARG A 42 -13.01 16.23 7.12
CA ARG A 42 -11.80 15.94 7.92
C ARG A 42 -11.84 14.55 8.57
N LYS A 43 -12.98 14.17 9.16
CA LYS A 43 -13.16 12.84 9.79
C LYS A 43 -13.06 11.70 8.78
N LEU A 44 -13.60 11.91 7.58
CA LEU A 44 -13.55 10.92 6.50
C LEU A 44 -12.13 10.76 5.96
N ASN A 45 -11.44 11.86 5.65
CA ASN A 45 -10.06 11.81 5.13
C ASN A 45 -9.09 11.15 6.14
N ALA A 46 -9.23 11.42 7.43
CA ALA A 46 -8.42 10.76 8.46
C ALA A 46 -8.63 9.24 8.49
N SER A 47 -9.87 8.77 8.30
CA SER A 47 -10.17 7.33 8.22
C SER A 47 -9.64 6.68 6.93
N GLU A 48 -9.54 7.45 5.85
CA GLU A 48 -9.02 7.00 4.56
C GLU A 48 -7.50 6.86 4.56
N GLU A 49 -6.77 7.81 5.14
CA GLU A 49 -5.31 7.73 5.31
C GLU A 49 -4.92 6.47 6.08
N THR A 50 -5.57 6.21 7.22
CA THR A 50 -5.34 4.99 8.01
C THR A 50 -5.68 3.71 7.23
N GLN A 51 -6.76 3.70 6.44
CA GLN A 51 -7.11 2.53 5.62
C GLN A 51 -6.11 2.29 4.48
N GLN A 52 -5.62 3.36 3.85
CA GLN A 52 -4.65 3.30 2.77
C GLN A 52 -3.27 2.85 3.28
N GLU A 53 -2.86 3.31 4.46
CA GLU A 53 -1.63 2.88 5.14
C GLU A 53 -1.66 1.39 5.50
N TRP A 54 -2.79 0.89 6.00
CA TRP A 54 -2.96 -0.54 6.28
C TRP A 54 -2.92 -1.40 5.01
N ALA A 55 -3.59 -0.95 3.94
CA ALA A 55 -3.55 -1.65 2.65
C ALA A 55 -2.14 -1.69 2.05
N THR A 56 -1.38 -0.60 2.19
CA THR A 56 0.02 -0.50 1.74
C THR A 56 0.92 -1.43 2.55
N THR A 57 0.75 -1.46 3.88
CA THR A 57 1.49 -2.35 4.77
C THR A 57 1.21 -3.82 4.47
N GLU A 58 -0.05 -4.19 4.23
CA GLU A 58 -0.43 -5.55 3.88
C GLU A 58 0.22 -6.01 2.56
N ASP A 59 0.25 -5.14 1.55
CA ASP A 59 0.88 -5.45 0.26
C ASP A 59 2.39 -5.69 0.40
N LEU A 60 3.09 -4.87 1.20
CA LEU A 60 4.50 -5.06 1.49
C LEU A 60 4.80 -6.41 2.17
N TRP A 61 3.96 -6.81 3.13
CA TRP A 61 4.08 -8.14 3.76
C TRP A 61 3.84 -9.28 2.78
N ARG A 62 2.84 -9.16 1.90
CA ARG A 62 2.59 -10.15 0.83
C ARG A 62 3.78 -10.26 -0.13
N GLN A 63 4.40 -9.14 -0.50
CA GLN A 63 5.60 -9.12 -1.33
C GLN A 63 6.77 -9.80 -0.62
N PHE A 64 6.97 -9.53 0.67
CA PHE A 64 8.01 -10.16 1.48
C PHE A 64 7.86 -11.68 1.54
N ASP A 65 6.64 -12.18 1.77
CA ASP A 65 6.33 -13.62 1.83
C ASP A 65 6.56 -14.31 0.48
N LYS A 66 6.21 -13.64 -0.61
CA LYS A 66 6.46 -14.13 -1.97
C LYS A 66 7.97 -14.26 -2.25
N ILE A 67 8.76 -13.26 -1.88
CA ILE A 67 10.22 -13.29 -2.03
C ILE A 67 10.82 -14.45 -1.21
N ASN A 68 10.38 -14.64 0.03
CA ASN A 68 10.85 -15.73 0.89
C ASN A 68 10.50 -17.12 0.37
N SER A 69 9.29 -17.28 -0.16
CA SER A 69 8.87 -18.53 -0.81
C SER A 69 9.76 -18.83 -2.00
N ARG A 70 10.04 -17.82 -2.84
CA ARG A 70 10.92 -17.98 -4.00
C ARG A 70 12.37 -18.25 -3.64
N LEU A 71 12.90 -17.61 -2.59
CA LEU A 71 14.23 -17.90 -2.05
C LEU A 71 14.35 -19.36 -1.60
N THR A 72 13.31 -19.88 -0.96
CA THR A 72 13.24 -21.28 -0.51
C THR A 72 13.26 -22.25 -1.71
N GLU A 73 12.46 -21.98 -2.74
CA GLU A 73 12.46 -22.76 -3.99
C GLU A 73 13.83 -22.77 -4.69
N ILE A 74 14.48 -21.61 -4.80
CA ILE A 74 15.80 -21.49 -5.44
C ILE A 74 16.85 -22.23 -4.63
N TYR A 75 16.79 -22.15 -3.30
CA TYR A 75 17.69 -22.91 -2.44
C TYR A 75 17.56 -24.43 -2.67
N TYR A 76 16.33 -24.94 -2.76
CA TYR A 76 16.11 -26.35 -3.11
C TYR A 76 16.62 -26.68 -4.52
N SER A 77 16.43 -25.78 -5.49
CA SER A 77 16.92 -25.94 -6.87
C SER A 77 18.44 -25.99 -6.94
N ILE A 78 19.15 -25.16 -6.16
CA ILE A 78 20.62 -25.18 -6.05
C ILE A 78 21.10 -26.52 -5.48
N ARG A 79 20.42 -27.01 -4.43
CA ARG A 79 20.74 -28.29 -3.78
C ARG A 79 20.51 -29.49 -4.71
N ALA A 80 19.50 -29.42 -5.59
CA ALA A 80 19.16 -30.47 -6.53
C ALA A 80 19.98 -30.44 -7.82
N SER A 81 20.53 -29.28 -8.19
CA SER A 81 21.30 -29.13 -9.42
C SER A 81 22.63 -29.90 -9.36
N LYS A 82 22.93 -30.63 -10.43
CA LYS A 82 24.23 -31.30 -10.64
C LYS A 82 25.14 -30.54 -11.60
N ASP A 83 24.60 -29.54 -12.30
CA ASP A 83 25.34 -28.70 -13.23
C ASP A 83 25.80 -27.41 -12.53
N ASP A 84 27.08 -27.12 -12.66
CA ASP A 84 27.71 -25.97 -12.02
C ASP A 84 27.35 -24.66 -12.72
N ALA A 85 27.07 -24.67 -14.03
CA ALA A 85 26.59 -23.49 -14.74
C ALA A 85 25.17 -23.11 -14.28
N ASP A 86 24.27 -24.07 -14.18
CA ASP A 86 22.94 -23.85 -13.61
C ASP A 86 22.97 -23.44 -12.13
N LYS A 87 23.87 -24.00 -11.30
CA LYS A 87 24.05 -23.53 -9.92
C LYS A 87 24.47 -22.07 -9.87
N GLN A 88 25.41 -21.66 -10.72
CA GLN A 88 25.88 -20.27 -10.76
C GLN A 88 24.74 -19.31 -11.10
N ARG A 89 23.93 -19.64 -12.11
CA ARG A 89 22.74 -18.87 -12.47
C ARG A 89 21.72 -18.79 -11.32
N LEU A 90 21.50 -19.90 -10.61
CA LEU A 90 20.58 -19.92 -9.46
C LEU A 90 21.12 -19.09 -8.28
N LEU A 91 22.43 -19.06 -8.06
CA LEU A 91 23.06 -18.22 -7.04
C LEU A 91 22.90 -16.72 -7.35
N GLU A 92 23.01 -16.33 -8.62
CA GLU A 92 22.74 -14.95 -9.06
C GLU A 92 21.27 -14.56 -8.81
N GLN A 93 20.32 -15.41 -9.18
CA GLN A 93 18.89 -15.19 -8.89
C GLN A 93 18.62 -15.10 -7.39
N MET A 94 19.29 -15.92 -6.57
CA MET A 94 19.18 -15.84 -5.12
C MET A 94 19.71 -14.50 -4.58
N TRP A 95 20.78 -13.95 -5.18
CA TRP A 95 21.33 -12.66 -4.78
C TRP A 95 20.36 -11.51 -5.07
N GLU A 96 19.78 -11.49 -6.27
CA GLU A 96 18.76 -10.49 -6.65
C GLU A 96 17.56 -10.51 -5.70
N LEU A 97 17.06 -11.70 -5.36
CA LEU A 97 15.94 -11.84 -4.44
C LEU A 97 16.30 -11.43 -3.01
N LYS A 98 17.54 -11.65 -2.57
CA LYS A 98 18.02 -11.13 -1.28
C LYS A 98 18.02 -9.60 -1.25
N MET A 99 18.43 -8.95 -2.34
CA MET A 99 18.37 -7.49 -2.45
C MET A 99 16.93 -6.99 -2.40
N GLN A 100 16.02 -7.58 -3.18
CA GLN A 100 14.59 -7.25 -3.13
C GLN A 100 14.01 -7.44 -1.72
N ARG A 101 14.37 -8.52 -1.03
CA ARG A 101 13.92 -8.77 0.35
C ARG A 101 14.37 -7.65 1.29
N ILE A 102 15.62 -7.19 1.17
CA ILE A 102 16.17 -6.12 2.01
C ILE A 102 15.39 -4.82 1.76
N ASP A 103 15.10 -4.50 0.50
CA ASP A 103 14.37 -3.29 0.15
C ASP A 103 12.93 -3.29 0.68
N VAL A 104 12.20 -4.40 0.50
CA VAL A 104 10.85 -4.57 1.07
C VAL A 104 10.90 -4.52 2.60
N SER A 105 11.93 -5.10 3.24
CA SER A 105 12.08 -5.05 4.70
C SER A 105 12.29 -3.62 5.21
N ARG A 106 13.01 -2.78 4.45
CA ARG A 106 13.20 -1.36 4.78
C ARG A 106 11.90 -0.59 4.66
N GLN A 107 11.12 -0.85 3.62
CA GLN A 107 9.80 -0.24 3.41
C GLN A 107 8.82 -0.62 4.53
N ILE A 108 8.74 -1.92 4.89
CA ILE A 108 7.92 -2.36 6.03
C ILE A 108 8.31 -1.61 7.30
N LYS A 109 9.61 -1.47 7.57
CA LYS A 109 10.08 -0.77 8.77
C LYS A 109 9.71 0.72 8.75
N SER A 110 9.82 1.40 7.61
CA SER A 110 9.43 2.80 7.51
C SER A 110 7.92 3.00 7.69
N GLU A 111 7.09 2.15 7.08
CA GLU A 111 5.63 2.22 7.27
C GLU A 111 5.22 1.92 8.71
N THR A 112 5.85 0.91 9.34
CA THR A 112 5.52 0.56 10.73
C THR A 112 5.91 1.66 11.72
N SER A 113 7.02 2.38 11.47
CA SER A 113 7.42 3.53 12.30
C SER A 113 6.54 4.76 12.11
N ASN A 114 5.81 4.87 10.99
CA ASN A 114 4.84 5.95 10.77
C ASN A 114 3.50 5.71 11.49
N ILE A 115 3.13 4.46 11.76
CA ILE A 115 1.86 4.08 12.42
C ILE A 115 1.90 4.28 13.96
N GLU A 116 3.09 4.41 14.56
CA GLU A 116 3.27 4.59 16.01
C GLU A 116 3.36 6.06 16.49
N CYS A 117 3.18 7.05 15.61
CA CYS A 117 3.15 8.49 15.94
C CYS A 117 1.74 9.08 15.86
#